data_AF-A0A3A4Q050-F1
#
_entry.id   AF-A0A3A4Q050-F1
#
_cell.length_a   1.000
_cell.length_b   1.000
_cell.length_c   1.000
_cell.angle_alpha   90.00
_cell.angle_beta   90.00
_cell.angle_gamma   90.00
#
_symmetry.space_group_name_H-M   'P 1'
#
loop_
_entity.id
_entity.type
_entity.pdbx_description
1 polymer ?
#
loop_
_entity_poly.entity_id
_entity_poly.type
_entity_poly.pdbx_seq_one_letter_code
_entity_poly.pdbx_strand_id
1 'polypeptide(L)'
;MKDQALGTTLVVLALGYNIALPLAGLARGHARWPRLWLFLLPLSLTLPCADWMLVERMGTLMFPDHGVPRLGGAVPIYFMGMWIMLLWMVLWFAQLTRWPYLATALFAFAGFVFWEWAARPMALWHAVGVAQIAGFALYPVIPEVLLCLGAVYFWRLLQNKPRHHQVLAALSLTVFYTGALALALLWIG
;
A
#
# COMPACT_ATOMS: atom_id res chain seq x y z
N MET A 1 20.60 -17.35 -4.97
CA MET A 1 21.08 -16.30 -5.90
C MET A 1 19.95 -15.64 -6.69
N LYS A 2 19.02 -16.38 -7.32
CA LYS A 2 17.89 -15.78 -8.06
C LYS A 2 16.96 -14.94 -7.16
N ASP A 3 16.64 -15.44 -5.98
CA ASP A 3 15.69 -14.76 -5.06
C ASP A 3 16.27 -13.48 -4.45
N GLN A 4 17.59 -13.48 -4.20
CA GLN A 4 18.32 -12.28 -3.74
C GLN A 4 18.41 -11.20 -4.82
N ALA A 5 18.59 -11.60 -6.08
CA ALA A 5 18.57 -10.68 -7.21
C ALA A 5 17.18 -10.04 -7.38
N LEU A 6 16.10 -10.82 -7.22
CA LEU A 6 14.73 -10.32 -7.23
C LEU A 6 14.51 -9.31 -6.08
N GLY A 7 14.83 -9.69 -4.84
CA GLY A 7 14.68 -8.82 -3.67
C GLY A 7 15.42 -7.49 -3.83
N THR A 8 16.67 -7.54 -4.29
CA THR A 8 17.47 -6.34 -4.57
C THR A 8 16.86 -5.49 -5.68
N THR A 9 16.37 -6.12 -6.75
CA THR A 9 15.70 -5.43 -7.86
C THR A 9 14.45 -4.71 -7.37
N LEU A 10 13.64 -5.33 -6.52
CA LEU A 10 12.43 -4.72 -5.94
C LEU A 10 12.77 -3.52 -5.05
N VAL A 11 13.84 -3.60 -4.24
CA VAL A 11 14.34 -2.46 -3.46
C VAL A 11 14.74 -1.31 -4.38
N VAL A 12 15.54 -1.59 -5.41
CA VAL A 12 16.00 -0.57 -6.37
C VAL A 12 14.83 0.04 -7.12
N LEU A 13 13.85 -0.74 -7.55
CA LEU A 13 12.64 -0.25 -8.22
C LEU A 13 11.77 0.60 -7.29
N ALA A 14 11.56 0.16 -6.05
CA ALA A 14 10.79 0.92 -5.06
C ALA A 14 11.45 2.28 -4.77
N LEU A 15 12.78 2.29 -4.55
CA LEU A 15 13.54 3.52 -4.33
C LEU A 15 13.55 4.41 -5.57
N GLY A 16 13.85 3.83 -6.73
CA GLY A 16 13.90 4.52 -8.02
C GLY A 16 12.56 5.18 -8.35
N TYR A 17 11.45 4.49 -8.14
CA TYR A 17 10.11 5.05 -8.31
C TYR A 17 9.84 6.20 -7.33
N ASN A 18 10.19 6.03 -6.06
CA ASN A 18 9.97 7.05 -5.03
C ASN A 18 10.80 8.33 -5.24
N ILE A 19 11.94 8.22 -5.91
CA ILE A 19 12.76 9.36 -6.31
C ILE A 19 12.25 9.96 -7.62
N ALA A 20 11.99 9.13 -8.63
CA ALA A 20 11.60 9.57 -9.97
C ALA A 20 10.25 10.28 -9.98
N LEU A 21 9.27 9.81 -9.19
CA LEU A 21 7.91 10.36 -9.16
C LEU A 21 7.86 11.85 -8.77
N PRO A 22 8.39 12.30 -7.62
CA PRO A 22 8.39 13.71 -7.26
C PRO A 22 9.26 14.54 -8.21
N LEU A 23 10.41 14.02 -8.67
CA LEU A 23 11.28 14.73 -9.60
C LEU A 23 10.61 14.96 -10.96
N ALA A 24 9.95 13.95 -11.52
CA ALA A 24 9.17 14.06 -12.75
C ALA A 24 8.01 15.05 -12.58
N GLY A 25 7.36 15.05 -11.41
CA GLY A 25 6.33 16.02 -11.06
C GLY A 25 6.86 17.47 -11.07
N LEU A 26 8.03 17.71 -10.48
CA LEU A 26 8.68 19.02 -10.48
C LEU A 26 9.10 19.45 -11.89
N ALA A 27 9.78 18.56 -12.63
CA ALA A 27 10.26 18.82 -13.99
C ALA A 27 9.13 19.16 -14.97
N ARG A 28 7.93 18.60 -14.76
CA ARG A 28 6.72 18.86 -15.56
C ARG A 28 5.84 19.99 -15.03
N GLY A 29 6.24 20.69 -13.96
CA GLY A 29 5.43 21.76 -13.36
C GLY A 29 4.19 21.27 -12.60
N HIS A 30 4.07 19.96 -12.33
CA HIS A 30 2.97 19.39 -11.56
C HIS A 30 3.23 19.48 -10.05
N ALA A 31 3.12 20.68 -9.48
CA ALA A 31 3.38 20.93 -8.05
C ALA A 31 2.52 20.08 -7.08
N ARG A 32 1.40 19.50 -7.54
CA ARG A 32 0.57 18.58 -6.73
C ARG A 32 1.21 17.19 -6.58
N TRP A 33 2.03 16.74 -7.52
CA TRP A 33 2.63 15.40 -7.49
C TRP A 33 3.55 15.20 -6.29
N PRO A 34 4.56 16.08 -6.02
CA PRO A 34 5.40 15.95 -4.84
C PRO A 34 4.62 16.15 -3.53
N ARG A 35 3.56 16.98 -3.55
CA ARG A 35 2.73 17.22 -2.36
C ARG A 35 1.94 15.98 -1.95
N LEU A 36 1.33 15.29 -2.92
CA LEU A 36 0.62 14.03 -2.71
C LEU A 36 1.59 12.91 -2.32
N TRP A 37 2.73 12.80 -3.01
CA TRP A 37 3.80 11.86 -2.64
C TRP A 37 4.23 12.03 -1.19
N LEU A 38 4.47 13.27 -0.75
CA LEU A 38 4.89 13.54 0.64
C LEU A 38 3.79 13.27 1.68
N PHE A 39 2.51 13.35 1.31
CA PHE A 39 1.41 12.91 2.17
C PHE A 39 1.37 11.38 2.30
N LEU A 40 1.61 10.66 1.20
CA LEU A 40 1.59 9.20 1.16
C LEU A 40 2.83 8.55 1.77
N LEU A 41 3.96 9.26 1.82
CA LEU A 41 5.21 8.73 2.36
C LEU A 41 5.08 8.16 3.79
N PRO A 42 4.62 8.90 4.81
CA PRO A 42 4.46 8.35 6.15
C PRO A 42 3.48 7.17 6.21
N LEU A 43 2.42 7.19 5.38
CA LEU A 43 1.46 6.10 5.28
C LEU A 43 2.15 4.84 4.74
N SER A 44 2.82 4.96 3.59
CA SER A 44 3.51 3.85 2.95
C SER A 44 4.65 3.26 3.77
N LEU A 45 5.33 4.07 4.60
CA LEU A 45 6.38 3.58 5.49
C LEU A 45 5.82 2.77 6.66
N THR A 46 4.56 2.99 7.04
CA THR A 46 3.95 2.37 8.23
C THR A 46 2.95 1.28 7.90
N LEU A 47 2.39 1.23 6.68
CA LEU A 47 1.51 0.14 6.24
C LEU A 47 2.11 -1.27 6.42
N PRO A 48 3.42 -1.51 6.19
CA PRO A 48 4.02 -2.83 6.45
C PRO A 48 3.90 -3.31 7.91
N CYS A 49 3.62 -2.42 8.87
CA CYS A 49 3.30 -2.83 10.25
C CYS A 49 1.99 -3.61 10.34
N ALA A 50 1.01 -3.34 9.47
CA ALA A 50 -0.22 -4.10 9.37
C ALA A 50 0.05 -5.53 8.85
N ASP A 51 0.89 -5.63 7.82
CA ASP A 51 1.35 -6.91 7.28
C ASP A 51 2.16 -7.68 8.32
N TRP A 52 2.96 -6.99 9.13
CA TRP A 52 3.72 -7.62 10.21
C TRP A 52 2.80 -8.23 11.27
N MET A 53 1.70 -7.56 11.62
CA MET A 53 0.66 -8.15 12.49
C MET A 53 0.03 -9.41 11.85
N LEU A 54 -0.26 -9.38 10.54
CA LEU A 54 -0.84 -10.54 9.84
C LEU A 54 0.10 -11.75 9.86
N VAL A 55 1.41 -11.52 9.73
CA VAL A 55 2.42 -12.58 9.81
C VAL A 55 2.57 -13.09 11.25
N GLU A 56 2.89 -12.22 12.21
CA GLU A 56 3.30 -12.63 13.57
C GLU A 56 2.15 -13.02 14.49
N ARG A 57 0.99 -12.37 14.34
CA ARG A 57 -0.13 -12.52 15.30
C ARG A 57 -1.26 -13.34 14.73
N MET A 58 -1.53 -13.19 13.44
CA MET A 58 -2.65 -13.88 12.79
C MET A 58 -2.22 -15.15 12.05
N GLY A 59 -0.96 -15.25 11.61
CA GLY A 59 -0.45 -16.40 10.87
C GLY A 59 -1.11 -16.58 9.50
N THR A 60 -1.67 -15.51 8.93
CA THR A 60 -2.50 -15.56 7.70
C THR A 60 -1.77 -15.11 6.44
N LEU A 61 -0.55 -14.60 6.60
CA LEU A 61 0.26 -14.05 5.53
C LEU A 61 1.68 -14.58 5.63
N MET A 62 2.26 -14.94 4.49
CA MET A 62 3.65 -15.41 4.40
C MET A 62 4.38 -14.67 3.28
N PHE A 63 5.58 -14.20 3.59
CA PHE A 63 6.50 -13.58 2.65
C PHE A 63 7.71 -14.47 2.46
N PRO A 64 7.99 -14.98 1.25
CA PRO A 64 9.21 -15.73 0.97
C PRO A 64 10.47 -14.93 1.28
N ASP A 65 11.59 -15.62 1.50
CA ASP A 65 12.86 -14.97 1.76
C ASP A 65 13.57 -14.59 0.47
N HIS A 66 13.58 -13.29 0.18
CA HIS A 66 14.29 -12.69 -0.95
C HIS A 66 15.67 -12.13 -0.55
N GLY A 67 16.20 -12.47 0.63
CA GLY A 67 17.56 -12.08 1.04
C GLY A 67 17.74 -10.57 1.26
N VAL A 68 16.65 -9.86 1.56
CA VAL A 68 16.64 -8.42 1.88
C VAL A 68 16.28 -8.22 3.36
N PRO A 69 16.62 -7.06 3.96
CA PRO A 69 16.20 -6.77 5.33
C PRO A 69 14.68 -6.86 5.48
N ARG A 70 14.23 -7.21 6.69
CA ARG A 70 12.82 -7.44 7.00
C ARG A 70 12.42 -6.71 8.27
N LEU A 71 11.27 -6.03 8.24
CA LEU A 71 10.63 -5.46 9.43
C LEU A 71 10.28 -6.61 10.39
N GLY A 72 10.85 -6.56 11.60
CA GLY A 72 10.63 -7.60 12.62
C GLY A 72 11.06 -9.00 12.19
N GLY A 73 11.91 -9.15 11.17
CA GLY A 73 12.22 -10.45 10.57
C GLY A 73 11.13 -11.01 9.63
N ALA A 74 9.96 -10.37 9.56
CA ALA A 74 8.77 -10.91 8.92
C ALA A 74 8.45 -10.31 7.55
N VAL A 75 8.47 -8.97 7.41
CA VAL A 75 7.99 -8.28 6.19
C VAL A 75 9.15 -7.64 5.44
N PRO A 76 9.37 -7.94 4.15
CA PRO A 76 10.46 -7.32 3.39
C PRO A 76 10.38 -5.78 3.35
N ILE A 77 11.51 -5.10 3.58
CA ILE A 77 11.52 -3.63 3.68
C ILE A 77 11.14 -2.92 2.38
N TYR A 78 11.21 -3.59 1.22
CA TYR A 78 10.82 -2.97 -0.05
C TYR A 78 9.32 -2.58 -0.09
N PHE A 79 8.47 -3.17 0.77
CA PHE A 79 7.08 -2.75 0.90
C PHE A 79 6.95 -1.34 1.49
N MET A 80 7.96 -0.88 2.24
CA MET A 80 8.09 0.51 2.70
C MET A 80 8.42 1.42 1.51
N GLY A 81 7.40 1.79 0.74
CA GLY A 81 7.50 2.65 -0.43
C GLY A 81 6.82 2.08 -1.67
N MET A 82 6.61 0.76 -1.72
CA MET A 82 5.89 0.12 -2.83
C MET A 82 4.40 0.47 -2.81
N TRP A 83 3.80 0.66 -1.63
CA TRP A 83 2.42 1.13 -1.50
C TRP A 83 2.16 2.45 -2.22
N ILE A 84 3.17 3.32 -2.38
CA ILE A 84 3.05 4.57 -3.14
C ILE A 84 2.77 4.30 -4.63
N MET A 85 3.30 3.21 -5.18
CA MET A 85 3.03 2.83 -6.57
C MET A 85 1.53 2.67 -6.80
N LEU A 86 0.82 2.00 -5.91
CA LEU A 86 -0.64 1.89 -5.98
C LEU A 86 -1.36 3.18 -5.54
N LEU A 87 -1.11 3.63 -4.31
CA LEU A 87 -1.88 4.69 -3.67
C LEU A 87 -1.78 6.02 -4.42
N TRP A 88 -0.61 6.37 -4.93
CA TRP A 88 -0.44 7.63 -5.64
C TRP A 88 -1.27 7.67 -6.91
N MET A 89 -1.27 6.57 -7.69
CA MET A 89 -2.05 6.44 -8.92
C MET A 89 -3.55 6.54 -8.61
N VAL A 90 -4.04 5.78 -7.63
CA VAL A 90 -5.45 5.79 -7.22
C VAL A 90 -5.90 7.20 -6.81
N LEU A 91 -5.17 7.85 -5.91
CA LEU A 91 -5.55 9.17 -5.38
C LEU A 91 -5.40 10.29 -6.42
N TRP A 92 -4.42 10.19 -7.31
CA TRP A 92 -4.24 11.15 -8.39
C TRP A 92 -5.39 11.06 -9.40
N PHE A 93 -5.66 9.86 -9.92
CA PHE A 93 -6.73 9.68 -10.91
C PHE A 93 -8.11 9.98 -10.34
N ALA A 94 -8.38 9.63 -9.08
CA ALA A 94 -9.64 9.96 -8.42
C ALA A 94 -9.95 11.47 -8.47
N GLN A 95 -8.93 12.33 -8.34
CA GLN A 95 -9.09 13.79 -8.39
C GLN A 95 -9.40 14.35 -9.78
N LEU A 96 -9.21 13.56 -10.84
CA LEU A 96 -9.58 13.93 -12.21
C LEU A 96 -11.03 13.61 -12.53
N THR A 97 -11.76 12.96 -11.61
CA THR A 97 -13.14 12.52 -11.83
C THR A 97 -14.15 13.39 -11.09
N ARG A 98 -15.41 13.37 -11.56
CA ARG A 98 -16.55 14.01 -10.87
C ARG A 98 -16.94 13.29 -9.57
N TRP A 99 -16.66 11.99 -9.48
CA TRP A 99 -17.05 11.11 -8.37
C TRP A 99 -15.82 10.50 -7.69
N PRO A 100 -14.99 11.31 -7.01
CA PRO A 100 -13.67 10.89 -6.54
C PRO A 100 -13.72 9.67 -5.61
N TYR A 101 -14.73 9.55 -4.74
CA TYR A 101 -14.83 8.39 -3.83
C TYR A 101 -15.19 7.10 -4.58
N LEU A 102 -16.13 7.17 -5.54
CA LEU A 102 -16.47 6.01 -6.37
C LEU A 102 -15.27 5.60 -7.24
N ALA A 103 -14.61 6.57 -7.87
CA ALA A 103 -13.40 6.34 -8.64
C ALA A 103 -12.29 5.70 -7.78
N THR A 104 -12.06 6.22 -6.58
CA THR A 104 -11.12 5.62 -5.62
C THR A 104 -11.48 4.18 -5.29
N ALA A 105 -12.75 3.88 -4.99
CA ALA A 105 -13.16 2.51 -4.67
C ALA A 105 -12.93 1.54 -5.84
N LEU A 106 -13.27 1.95 -7.06
CA LEU A 106 -13.07 1.15 -8.27
C LEU A 106 -11.58 0.95 -8.59
N PHE A 107 -10.77 2.02 -8.52
CA PHE A 107 -9.33 1.92 -8.77
C PHE A 107 -8.60 1.13 -7.68
N ALA A 108 -9.00 1.26 -6.42
CA ALA A 108 -8.45 0.48 -5.32
C ALA A 108 -8.76 -1.00 -5.51
N PHE A 109 -10.02 -1.36 -5.78
CA PHE A 109 -10.41 -2.73 -6.03
C PHE A 109 -9.68 -3.33 -7.25
N ALA A 110 -9.67 -2.62 -8.38
CA ALA A 110 -8.97 -3.06 -9.58
C ALA A 110 -7.46 -3.17 -9.36
N GLY A 111 -6.87 -2.23 -8.63
CA GLY A 111 -5.46 -2.21 -8.27
C GLY A 111 -5.08 -3.40 -7.38
N PHE A 112 -5.87 -3.70 -6.35
CA PHE A 112 -5.68 -4.87 -5.49
C PHE A 112 -5.68 -6.16 -6.32
N VAL A 113 -6.73 -6.37 -7.12
CA VAL A 113 -6.87 -7.57 -7.97
C VAL A 113 -5.69 -7.70 -8.93
N PHE A 114 -5.25 -6.59 -9.53
CA PHE A 114 -4.10 -6.56 -10.42
C PHE A 114 -2.80 -6.94 -9.69
N TRP A 115 -2.55 -6.38 -8.51
CA TRP A 115 -1.32 -6.62 -7.76
C TRP A 115 -1.27 -8.03 -7.18
N GLU A 116 -2.38 -8.55 -6.65
CA GLU A 116 -2.47 -9.95 -6.22
C GLU A 116 -2.22 -10.92 -7.38
N TRP A 117 -2.72 -10.61 -8.59
CA TRP A 117 -2.42 -11.41 -9.79
C TRP A 117 -0.94 -11.32 -10.17
N ALA A 118 -0.37 -10.12 -10.19
CA ALA A 118 1.00 -9.87 -10.60
C ALA A 118 2.04 -10.39 -9.58
N ALA A 119 1.70 -10.40 -8.29
CA ALA A 119 2.60 -10.78 -7.20
C ALA A 119 2.93 -12.28 -7.17
N ARG A 120 2.03 -13.14 -7.68
CA ARG A 120 2.19 -14.59 -7.57
C ARG A 120 3.28 -15.20 -8.44
N PRO A 121 3.41 -14.87 -9.74
CA PRO A 121 4.53 -15.36 -10.52
C PRO A 121 5.89 -14.99 -9.91
N MET A 122 5.94 -13.89 -9.15
CA MET A 122 7.12 -13.39 -8.46
C MET A 122 7.24 -13.91 -7.01
N ALA A 123 6.29 -14.73 -6.54
CA ALA A 123 6.23 -15.23 -5.17
C ALA A 123 6.42 -14.14 -4.10
N LEU A 124 5.84 -12.94 -4.30
CA LEU A 124 6.08 -11.82 -3.38
C LEU A 124 5.47 -12.05 -2.00
N TRP A 125 4.26 -12.59 -1.96
CA TRP A 125 3.54 -13.03 -0.75
C TRP A 125 2.50 -14.08 -1.13
N HIS A 126 1.98 -14.79 -0.14
CA HIS A 126 0.76 -15.58 -0.29
C HIS A 126 0.04 -15.72 1.06
N ALA A 127 -1.26 -15.97 0.96
CA ALA A 127 -2.11 -16.15 2.12
C ALA A 127 -2.10 -17.60 2.63
N VAL A 128 -2.26 -17.77 3.93
CA VAL A 128 -2.17 -19.05 4.64
C VAL A 128 -3.41 -19.22 5.51
N GLY A 129 -4.08 -20.37 5.40
CA GLY A 129 -5.16 -20.74 6.33
C GLY A 129 -6.38 -19.81 6.33
N VAL A 130 -6.67 -19.14 5.21
CA VAL A 130 -7.81 -18.21 5.06
C VAL A 130 -8.63 -18.50 3.80
N ALA A 131 -9.85 -17.98 3.75
CA ALA A 131 -10.71 -18.03 2.57
C ALA A 131 -10.03 -17.38 1.36
N GLN A 132 -9.93 -18.14 0.27
CA GLN A 132 -9.31 -17.71 -0.98
C GLN A 132 -10.19 -18.04 -2.18
N ILE A 133 -10.24 -17.14 -3.15
CA ILE A 133 -10.80 -17.42 -4.48
C ILE A 133 -9.65 -17.38 -5.45
N ALA A 134 -9.41 -18.44 -6.21
CA ALA A 134 -8.31 -18.53 -7.16
C ALA A 134 -6.97 -18.06 -6.55
N GLY A 135 -6.68 -18.39 -5.29
CA GLY A 135 -5.47 -17.99 -4.54
C GLY A 135 -5.46 -16.57 -3.95
N PHE A 136 -6.52 -15.78 -4.14
CA PHE A 136 -6.64 -14.39 -3.66
C PHE A 136 -7.26 -14.41 -2.27
N ALA A 137 -6.59 -13.86 -1.27
CA ALA A 137 -7.21 -13.69 0.04
C ALA A 137 -8.41 -12.75 -0.04
N LEU A 138 -9.52 -13.14 0.58
CA LEU A 138 -10.75 -12.33 0.53
C LEU A 138 -10.79 -11.24 1.58
N TYR A 139 -10.23 -11.50 2.77
CA TYR A 139 -10.29 -10.58 3.90
C TYR A 139 -9.63 -9.21 3.64
N PRO A 140 -8.58 -9.02 2.81
CA PRO A 140 -7.99 -7.70 2.55
C PRO A 140 -8.82 -6.81 1.62
N VAL A 141 -9.72 -7.37 0.80
CA VAL A 141 -10.46 -6.64 -0.25
C VAL A 141 -11.17 -5.40 0.30
N ILE A 142 -11.94 -5.57 1.39
CA ILE A 142 -12.69 -4.47 2.01
C ILE A 142 -11.72 -3.48 2.69
N PRO A 143 -10.80 -3.92 3.56
CA PRO A 143 -9.77 -3.05 4.17
C PRO A 143 -8.99 -2.20 3.16
N GLU A 144 -8.58 -2.75 2.02
CA GLU A 144 -7.81 -2.02 1.01
C GLU A 144 -8.60 -0.91 0.33
N VAL A 145 -9.87 -1.19 0.00
CA VAL A 145 -10.78 -0.16 -0.52
C VAL A 145 -11.00 0.93 0.53
N LEU A 146 -11.22 0.56 1.79
CA LEU A 146 -11.40 1.51 2.89
C LEU A 146 -10.13 2.34 3.16
N LEU A 147 -8.94 1.75 3.07
CA LEU A 147 -7.66 2.45 3.16
C LEU A 147 -7.56 3.54 2.09
N CYS A 148 -7.85 3.20 0.83
CA CYS A 148 -7.81 4.15 -0.28
C CYS A 148 -8.86 5.26 -0.13
N LEU A 149 -10.07 4.92 0.30
CA LEU A 149 -11.15 5.87 0.60
C LEU A 149 -10.77 6.82 1.73
N GLY A 150 -10.17 6.30 2.81
CA GLY A 150 -9.65 7.10 3.91
C GLY A 150 -8.51 8.01 3.48
N ALA A 151 -7.60 7.50 2.64
CA ALA A 151 -6.48 8.27 2.10
C ALA A 151 -6.96 9.43 1.21
N VAL A 152 -7.91 9.20 0.29
CA VAL A 152 -8.46 10.31 -0.53
C VAL A 152 -9.26 11.30 0.32
N TYR A 153 -9.97 10.83 1.35
CA TYR A 153 -10.68 11.70 2.28
C TYR A 153 -9.72 12.64 3.02
N PHE A 154 -8.70 12.09 3.69
CA PHE A 154 -7.72 12.89 4.42
C PHE A 154 -6.89 13.78 3.51
N TRP A 155 -6.51 13.30 2.31
CA TRP A 155 -5.81 14.13 1.34
C TRP A 155 -6.62 15.38 0.99
N ARG A 156 -7.90 15.22 0.65
CA ARG A 156 -8.76 16.37 0.28
C ARG A 156 -8.94 17.35 1.43
N LEU A 157 -9.04 16.84 2.66
CA LEU A 157 -9.20 17.65 3.88
C LEU A 157 -7.92 18.38 4.29
N LEU A 158 -6.75 17.73 4.16
CA LEU A 158 -5.49 18.16 4.79
C LEU A 158 -4.42 18.61 3.79
N GLN A 159 -4.65 18.54 2.48
CA GLN A 159 -3.67 18.91 1.45
C GLN A 159 -3.07 20.32 1.64
N ASN A 160 -3.85 21.26 2.17
CA ASN A 160 -3.43 22.65 2.42
C ASN A 160 -3.12 22.93 3.90
N LYS A 161 -3.13 21.90 4.76
CA LYS A 161 -2.82 22.01 6.18
C LYS A 161 -1.32 21.73 6.43
N PRO A 162 -0.79 22.13 7.60
CA PRO A 162 0.59 21.85 7.99
C PRO A 162 0.95 20.37 7.94
N ARG A 163 2.23 20.06 7.72
CA ARG A 163 2.70 18.68 7.52
C ARG A 163 2.45 17.74 8.69
N HIS A 164 2.49 18.22 9.93
CA HIS A 164 2.21 17.38 11.09
C HIS A 164 0.77 16.83 11.11
N HIS A 165 -0.22 17.58 10.59
CA HIS A 165 -1.58 17.06 10.45
C HIS A 165 -1.65 15.93 9.42
N GLN A 166 -0.90 16.05 8.32
CA GLN A 166 -0.82 15.02 7.27
C GLN A 166 -0.13 13.75 7.78
N VAL A 167 0.95 13.90 8.54
CA VAL A 167 1.64 12.77 9.19
C VAL A 167 0.72 12.08 10.18
N LEU A 168 0.04 12.84 11.06
CA LEU A 168 -0.90 12.27 12.02
C LEU A 168 -2.02 11.48 11.31
N ALA A 169 -2.61 12.05 10.25
CA ALA A 169 -3.64 11.38 9.48
C ALA A 169 -3.13 10.10 8.80
N ALA A 170 -1.92 10.11 8.26
CA ALA A 170 -1.30 8.92 7.67
C ALA A 170 -1.09 7.81 8.72
N LEU A 171 -0.58 8.15 9.90
CA LEU A 171 -0.43 7.18 11.01
C LEU A 171 -1.78 6.65 11.50
N SER A 172 -2.79 7.51 11.60
CA SER A 172 -4.15 7.09 11.95
C SER A 172 -4.74 6.14 10.91
N LEU A 173 -4.50 6.36 9.62
CA LEU A 173 -4.93 5.44 8.56
C LEU A 173 -4.26 4.09 8.66
N THR A 174 -2.98 4.01 9.01
CA THR A 174 -2.30 2.74 9.24
C THR A 174 -2.97 1.97 10.36
N VAL A 175 -3.25 2.61 11.50
CA VAL A 175 -3.93 1.95 12.64
C VAL A 175 -5.35 1.52 12.25
N PHE A 176 -6.09 2.38 11.55
CA PHE A 176 -7.42 2.06 11.04
C PHE A 176 -7.39 0.86 10.08
N TYR A 177 -6.44 0.82 9.14
CA TYR A 177 -6.26 -0.26 8.18
C TYR A 177 -5.93 -1.58 8.89
N THR A 178 -5.02 -1.56 9.85
CA THR A 178 -4.70 -2.74 10.68
C THR A 178 -5.93 -3.28 11.40
N GLY A 179 -6.74 -2.39 12.01
CA GLY A 179 -7.99 -2.78 12.66
C GLY A 179 -9.03 -3.32 11.67
N ALA A 180 -9.14 -2.71 10.48
CA ALA A 180 -10.03 -3.16 9.43
C ALA A 180 -9.65 -4.56 8.92
N LEU A 181 -8.36 -4.84 8.73
CA LEU A 181 -7.85 -6.17 8.38
C LEU A 181 -8.21 -7.20 9.44
N ALA A 182 -8.00 -6.89 10.73
CA ALA A 182 -8.34 -7.79 11.83
C ALA A 182 -9.84 -8.09 11.89
N LEU A 183 -10.70 -7.07 11.72
CA LEU A 183 -12.15 -7.26 11.69
C LEU A 183 -12.61 -8.05 10.46
N ALA A 184 -12.08 -7.74 9.28
CA ALA A 184 -12.42 -8.46 8.06
C ALA A 184 -12.01 -9.94 8.15
N LEU A 185 -10.86 -10.22 8.78
CA LEU A 185 -10.44 -11.60 9.03
C LEU A 185 -11.42 -12.35 9.94
N LEU A 186 -12.04 -11.68 10.93
CA LEU A 186 -13.06 -12.32 11.77
C LEU A 186 -14.38 -12.58 11.01
N TRP A 187 -14.72 -11.76 10.03
CA TRP A 187 -15.98 -11.87 9.30
C TRP A 187 -15.92 -12.83 8.11
N ILE A 188 -14.80 -12.85 7.40
CA ILE A 188 -14.63 -13.52 6.11
C ILE A 188 -13.27 -14.23 5.95
N GLY A 189 -12.51 -14.36 7.04
CA GLY A 189 -11.23 -15.08 7.07
C GLY A 189 -11.37 -16.59 7.04
#